data_AF-A0A7C4EDH6-F1
#
_entry.id   AF-A0A7C4EDH6-F1
#
_cell.length_a   1.000
_cell.length_b   1.000
_cell.length_c   1.000
_cell.angle_alpha   90.00
_cell.angle_beta   90.00
_cell.angle_gamma   90.00
#
_symmetry.space_group_name_H-M   'P 1'
#
loop_
_entity.id
_entity.type
_entity.pdbx_description
1 polymer ?
#
loop_
_entity_poly.entity_id
_entity_poly.type
_entity_poly.pdbx_seq_one_letter_code
_entity_poly.pdbx_strand_id
1 'polypeptide(L)'
;MLYYLFIIAGGLPSWVYIFVICLFFIILYLFSYRLHIPLLHAVVLSLKGLNNKSAKKKIFILITGILIIWMAYDLVRSAFIYPLMNHDCLEYALMAKHYALHCSFDFVKHPFIESNYFYYVGLHAPAFPLLGSFEQLINQIFGIQSDLFFRLLTVFPGIFILLVLAYHLNSINPAYSMTGICALFFTGSFNYLIYDYHIDMYRISLVCVAFICMLYVFHLKNYNGFLLFGFIAGLQAHAHTLGLFIGLIEFFWLILLIRWPLRNKLVTGIFAFILFLAGGAVHYIIDSIAGTGWLFKLI
;
A
#
# COMPACT_ATOMS: atom_id res chain seq x y z
N MET A 1 -9.12 8.27 1.47
CA MET A 1 -9.55 9.66 1.18
C MET A 1 -10.62 9.72 0.10
N LEU A 2 -10.36 9.21 -1.11
CA LEU A 2 -11.38 9.14 -2.18
C LEU A 2 -12.69 8.48 -1.72
N TYR A 3 -12.59 7.39 -0.96
CA TYR A 3 -13.72 6.77 -0.28
C TYR A 3 -14.64 7.79 0.42
N TYR A 4 -14.08 8.65 1.28
CA TYR A 4 -14.87 9.65 2.01
C TYR A 4 -15.34 10.80 1.11
N LEU A 5 -14.53 11.20 0.12
CA LEU A 5 -14.89 12.28 -0.80
C LEU A 5 -16.07 11.91 -1.70
N PHE A 6 -16.10 10.69 -2.23
CA PHE A 6 -17.22 10.21 -3.05
C PHE A 6 -18.50 10.04 -2.26
N ILE A 7 -18.41 9.67 -0.97
CA ILE A 7 -19.59 9.58 -0.09
C ILE A 7 -20.13 10.97 0.28
N ILE A 8 -19.25 11.90 0.68
CA ILE A 8 -19.67 13.19 1.25
C ILE A 8 -19.97 14.23 0.17
N ALA A 9 -19.22 14.21 -0.92
CA ALA A 9 -19.20 15.26 -1.93
C ALA A 9 -19.35 14.71 -3.35
N GLY A 10 -20.16 13.65 -3.49
CA GLY A 10 -20.37 12.95 -4.76
C GLY A 10 -20.91 13.86 -5.88
N GLY A 11 -20.57 13.54 -7.13
CA GLY A 11 -21.05 14.25 -8.33
C GLY A 11 -20.32 15.55 -8.67
N LEU A 12 -19.32 15.96 -7.89
CA LEU A 12 -18.45 17.09 -8.27
C LEU A 12 -17.60 16.77 -9.51
N PRO A 13 -17.07 17.79 -10.22
CA PRO A 13 -16.16 17.57 -11.34
C PRO A 13 -14.85 16.88 -10.93
N SER A 14 -14.29 16.02 -11.80
CA SER A 14 -13.08 15.22 -11.53
C SER A 14 -11.87 16.04 -11.04
N TRP A 15 -11.69 17.25 -11.57
CA TRP A 15 -10.60 18.15 -11.17
C TRP A 15 -10.67 18.60 -9.71
N VAL A 16 -11.87 18.68 -9.11
CA VAL A 16 -12.04 19.05 -7.70
C VAL A 16 -11.44 17.98 -6.80
N TYR A 17 -11.71 16.70 -7.07
CA TYR A 17 -11.15 15.59 -6.30
C TYR A 17 -9.63 15.55 -6.42
N ILE A 18 -9.09 15.69 -7.63
CA ILE A 18 -7.63 15.74 -7.85
C ILE A 18 -7.01 16.90 -7.09
N PHE A 19 -7.62 18.09 -7.15
CA PHE A 19 -7.15 19.25 -6.40
C PHE A 19 -7.11 18.99 -4.89
N VAL A 20 -8.19 18.46 -4.30
CA VAL A 20 -8.24 18.12 -2.86
C VAL A 20 -7.18 17.09 -2.50
N ILE A 21 -6.97 16.08 -3.36
CA ILE A 21 -5.95 15.05 -3.13
C ILE A 21 -4.54 15.63 -3.19
N CYS A 22 -4.24 16.40 -4.21
CA CYS A 22 -2.95 17.09 -4.34
C CYS A 22 -2.70 18.03 -3.16
N LEU A 23 -3.71 18.80 -2.75
CA LEU A 23 -3.63 19.70 -1.61
C LEU A 23 -3.33 18.94 -0.31
N PHE A 24 -4.01 17.81 -0.08
CA PHE A 24 -3.73 16.94 1.06
C PHE A 24 -2.28 16.44 1.07
N PHE A 25 -1.77 15.95 -0.07
CA PHE A 25 -0.38 15.50 -0.16
C PHE A 25 0.64 16.64 -0.04
N ILE A 26 0.34 17.84 -0.56
CA ILE A 26 1.17 19.03 -0.36
C ILE A 26 1.22 19.39 1.12
N ILE A 27 0.09 19.40 1.81
CA ILE A 27 0.02 19.66 3.25
C ILE A 27 0.84 18.61 4.01
N LEU A 28 0.63 17.32 3.73
CA LEU A 28 1.43 16.24 4.33
C LEU A 28 2.92 16.39 4.05
N TYR A 29 3.30 16.78 2.83
CA TYR A 29 4.69 17.05 2.48
C TYR A 29 5.24 18.21 3.29
N LEU A 30 4.52 19.33 3.41
CA LEU A 30 4.95 20.50 4.19
C LEU A 30 5.09 20.16 5.69
N PHE A 31 4.20 19.33 6.23
CA PHE A 31 4.31 18.82 7.61
C PHE A 31 5.48 17.85 7.78
N SER A 32 5.70 16.94 6.83
CA SER A 32 6.80 15.96 6.90
C SER A 32 8.18 16.57 6.61
N TYR A 33 8.26 17.60 5.77
CA TYR A 33 9.47 18.37 5.52
C TYR A 33 10.02 19.02 6.79
N ARG A 34 9.12 19.44 7.71
CA ARG A 34 9.50 19.90 9.07
C ARG A 34 10.01 18.79 9.99
N LEU A 35 9.80 17.51 9.64
CA LEU A 35 10.14 16.32 10.44
C LEU A 35 11.37 15.53 9.95
N HIS A 36 12.15 16.13 9.04
CA HIS A 36 13.53 15.80 8.63
C HIS A 36 13.75 15.15 7.24
N ILE A 37 14.95 15.50 6.72
CA ILE A 37 15.67 15.14 5.49
C ILE A 37 16.59 13.86 5.60
N PRO A 38 16.51 12.94 6.58
CA PRO A 38 17.57 11.95 6.79
C PRO A 38 17.43 10.71 5.91
N LEU A 39 16.27 10.46 5.27
CA LEU A 39 16.07 9.27 4.44
C LEU A 39 16.87 9.36 3.12
N LEU A 40 16.79 10.51 2.44
CA LEU A 40 17.56 10.76 1.22
C LEU A 40 19.06 10.87 1.52
N HIS A 41 19.43 11.46 2.65
CA HIS A 41 20.81 11.57 3.11
C HIS A 41 21.39 10.19 3.50
N ALA A 42 20.59 9.30 4.09
CA ALA A 42 21.00 7.93 4.42
C ALA A 42 21.24 7.08 3.16
N VAL A 43 20.39 7.17 2.14
CA VAL A 43 20.61 6.47 0.85
C VAL A 43 21.90 6.95 0.19
N VAL A 44 22.13 8.27 0.15
CA VAL A 44 23.37 8.86 -0.42
C VAL A 44 24.61 8.49 0.41
N LEU A 45 24.51 8.43 1.75
CA LEU A 45 25.62 8.01 2.61
C LEU A 45 25.93 6.52 2.52
N SER A 46 24.90 5.66 2.40
CA SER A 46 25.08 4.23 2.14
C SER A 46 25.78 3.99 0.80
N LEU A 47 25.51 4.81 -0.21
CA LEU A 47 26.22 4.77 -1.49
C LEU A 47 27.67 5.29 -1.38
N LYS A 48 27.93 6.33 -0.58
CA LYS A 48 29.28 6.88 -0.34
C LYS A 48 30.18 5.96 0.50
N GLY A 49 29.60 5.14 1.39
CA GLY A 49 30.33 4.13 2.17
C GLY A 49 30.87 2.96 1.33
N LEU A 50 30.48 2.84 0.07
CA LEU A 50 30.89 1.77 -0.84
C LEU A 50 32.28 2.01 -1.46
N ASN A 51 33.27 2.57 -0.77
CA ASN A 51 34.57 2.88 -1.38
C ASN A 51 35.68 1.82 -1.20
N ASN A 52 35.36 0.63 -0.69
CA ASN A 52 36.38 -0.41 -0.41
C ASN A 52 36.50 -1.47 -1.52
N LYS A 53 37.70 -2.00 -1.81
CA LYS A 53 38.03 -2.83 -3.00
C LYS A 53 37.92 -4.35 -2.80
N SER A 54 36.99 -4.86 -1.99
CA SER A 54 36.92 -6.32 -1.73
C SER A 54 36.16 -7.09 -2.82
N ALA A 55 36.52 -8.36 -3.07
CA ALA A 55 35.84 -9.23 -4.03
C ALA A 55 34.34 -9.43 -3.72
N LYS A 56 33.97 -9.45 -2.43
CA LYS A 56 32.58 -9.53 -1.95
C LYS A 56 31.73 -8.36 -2.46
N LYS A 57 32.32 -7.17 -2.62
CA LYS A 57 31.64 -5.99 -3.16
C LYS A 57 31.38 -6.10 -4.66
N LYS A 58 32.29 -6.69 -5.44
CA LYS A 58 32.07 -6.90 -6.88
C LYS A 58 30.87 -7.82 -7.11
N ILE A 59 30.77 -8.89 -6.32
CA ILE A 59 29.61 -9.80 -6.34
C ILE A 59 28.34 -9.05 -5.92
N PHE A 60 28.42 -8.22 -4.87
CA PHE A 60 27.29 -7.39 -4.43
C PHE A 60 26.76 -6.47 -5.53
N ILE A 61 27.65 -5.72 -6.18
CA ILE A 61 27.30 -4.80 -7.27
C ILE A 61 26.71 -5.59 -8.45
N LEU A 62 27.28 -6.74 -8.80
CA LEU A 62 26.79 -7.56 -9.91
C LEU A 62 25.36 -8.05 -9.65
N ILE A 63 25.10 -8.67 -8.49
CA ILE A 63 23.76 -9.17 -8.16
C ILE A 63 22.75 -8.03 -8.09
N THR A 64 23.11 -6.91 -7.43
CA THR A 64 22.25 -5.74 -7.34
C THR A 64 21.94 -5.17 -8.74
N GLY A 65 22.94 -5.11 -9.62
CA GLY A 65 22.75 -4.67 -11.01
C GLY A 65 21.82 -5.58 -11.80
N ILE A 66 21.98 -6.91 -11.68
CA ILE A 66 21.08 -7.89 -12.32
C ILE A 66 19.64 -7.70 -11.81
N LEU A 67 19.45 -7.54 -10.50
CA LEU A 67 18.13 -7.31 -9.93
C LEU A 67 17.51 -6.01 -10.41
N ILE A 68 18.27 -4.91 -10.47
CA ILE A 68 17.76 -3.63 -10.99
C ILE A 68 17.33 -3.76 -12.46
N ILE A 69 18.14 -4.42 -13.29
CA ILE A 69 17.81 -4.64 -14.71
C ILE A 69 16.54 -5.49 -14.83
N TRP A 70 16.44 -6.56 -14.05
CA TRP A 70 15.25 -7.42 -14.02
C TRP A 70 14.00 -6.65 -13.56
N MET A 71 14.09 -5.87 -12.47
CA MET A 71 13.00 -5.04 -11.96
C MET A 71 12.55 -4.00 -12.99
N ALA A 72 13.50 -3.36 -13.69
CA ALA A 72 13.20 -2.38 -14.73
C ALA A 72 12.52 -3.05 -15.94
N TYR A 73 13.02 -4.22 -16.36
CA TYR A 73 12.42 -5.00 -17.42
C TYR A 73 10.98 -5.38 -17.06
N ASP A 74 10.73 -5.94 -15.87
CA ASP A 74 9.39 -6.36 -15.46
C ASP A 74 8.42 -5.20 -15.25
N LEU A 75 8.91 -4.05 -14.80
CA LEU A 75 8.12 -2.83 -14.70
C LEU A 75 7.64 -2.38 -16.08
N VAL A 76 8.55 -2.29 -17.06
CA VAL A 76 8.21 -1.90 -18.44
C VAL A 76 7.28 -2.94 -19.07
N ARG A 77 7.60 -4.23 -18.88
CA ARG A 77 6.83 -5.35 -19.39
C ARG A 77 5.38 -5.33 -18.88
N SER A 78 5.18 -5.14 -17.59
CA SER A 78 3.84 -5.15 -16.98
C SER A 78 3.08 -3.85 -17.29
N ALA A 79 3.76 -2.71 -17.31
CA ALA A 79 3.14 -1.43 -17.64
C ALA A 79 2.66 -1.34 -19.09
N PHE A 80 3.47 -1.79 -20.06
CA PHE A 80 3.30 -1.43 -21.46
C PHE A 80 3.12 -2.61 -22.42
N ILE A 81 3.55 -3.82 -22.05
CA ILE A 81 3.55 -4.96 -22.97
C ILE A 81 2.36 -5.87 -22.72
N TYR A 82 2.11 -6.29 -21.48
CA TYR A 82 1.07 -7.27 -21.19
C TYR A 82 -0.28 -6.62 -20.90
N PRO A 83 -1.37 -7.12 -21.52
CA PRO A 83 -2.72 -6.72 -21.14
C PRO A 83 -3.07 -7.18 -19.73
N LEU A 84 -3.99 -6.48 -19.08
CA LEU A 84 -4.56 -6.91 -17.80
C LEU A 84 -5.44 -8.14 -18.06
N MET A 85 -5.03 -9.32 -17.58
CA MET A 85 -5.71 -10.59 -17.90
C MET A 85 -6.27 -11.35 -16.67
N ASN A 86 -6.15 -10.77 -15.47
CA ASN A 86 -6.67 -11.40 -14.26
C ASN A 86 -8.11 -10.93 -13.97
N HIS A 87 -8.98 -11.89 -13.67
CA HIS A 87 -10.41 -11.66 -13.41
C HIS A 87 -10.65 -10.60 -12.33
N ASP A 88 -10.01 -10.74 -11.17
CA ASP A 88 -10.26 -9.84 -10.03
C ASP A 88 -9.78 -8.42 -10.34
N CYS A 89 -8.60 -8.30 -10.95
CA CYS A 89 -8.08 -6.99 -11.36
C CYS A 89 -8.96 -6.33 -12.44
N LEU A 90 -9.54 -7.11 -13.36
CA LEU A 90 -10.48 -6.60 -14.36
C LEU A 90 -11.76 -6.10 -13.71
N GLU A 91 -12.34 -6.84 -12.76
CA GLU A 91 -13.50 -6.39 -12.00
C GLU A 91 -13.22 -5.08 -11.27
N TYR A 92 -12.07 -4.98 -10.58
CA TYR A 92 -11.70 -3.75 -9.89
C TYR A 92 -11.47 -2.58 -10.84
N ALA A 93 -10.86 -2.82 -12.01
CA ALA A 93 -10.64 -1.79 -13.02
C ALA A 93 -11.96 -1.28 -13.63
N LEU A 94 -12.93 -2.17 -13.87
CA LEU A 94 -14.27 -1.80 -14.34
C LEU A 94 -15.01 -0.96 -13.30
N MET A 95 -15.00 -1.40 -12.02
CA MET A 95 -15.63 -0.63 -10.94
C MET A 95 -14.93 0.70 -10.69
N ALA A 96 -13.60 0.76 -10.81
CA ALA A 96 -12.84 2.02 -10.73
C ALA A 96 -13.27 3.03 -11.79
N LYS A 97 -13.47 2.57 -13.04
CA LYS A 97 -13.99 3.39 -14.13
C LYS A 97 -15.40 3.88 -13.84
N HIS A 98 -16.26 3.01 -13.32
CA HIS A 98 -17.62 3.39 -12.92
C HIS A 98 -17.63 4.46 -11.82
N TYR A 99 -16.89 4.26 -10.73
CA TYR A 99 -16.83 5.25 -9.64
C TYR A 99 -16.24 6.57 -10.09
N ALA A 100 -15.22 6.57 -10.96
CA ALA A 100 -14.68 7.81 -11.50
C ALA A 100 -15.67 8.50 -12.47
N LEU A 101 -16.44 7.76 -13.26
CA LEU A 101 -17.43 8.33 -14.18
C LEU A 101 -18.56 9.04 -13.43
N HIS A 102 -19.08 8.41 -12.39
CA HIS A 102 -20.17 8.97 -11.60
C HIS A 102 -19.69 9.88 -10.47
N CYS A 103 -18.38 9.85 -10.15
CA CYS A 103 -17.79 10.56 -9.03
C CYS A 103 -18.57 10.32 -7.73
N SER A 104 -19.06 9.10 -7.55
CA SER A 104 -19.88 8.70 -6.42
C SER A 104 -19.58 7.26 -6.04
N PHE A 105 -19.92 6.92 -4.81
CA PHE A 105 -19.84 5.57 -4.30
C PHE A 105 -21.05 5.31 -3.41
N ASP A 106 -21.89 4.38 -3.85
CA ASP A 106 -23.07 3.95 -3.11
C ASP A 106 -22.84 2.57 -2.50
N PHE A 107 -23.31 2.38 -1.28
CA PHE A 107 -23.29 1.08 -0.63
C PHE A 107 -24.44 0.23 -1.16
N VAL A 108 -24.12 -0.63 -2.13
CA VAL A 108 -25.08 -1.54 -2.75
C VAL A 108 -24.68 -2.98 -2.44
N LYS A 109 -25.63 -3.76 -1.94
CA LYS A 109 -25.40 -5.18 -1.60
C LYS A 109 -25.09 -6.05 -2.83
N HIS A 110 -25.74 -5.72 -3.95
CA HIS A 110 -25.65 -6.39 -5.25
C HIS A 110 -25.40 -5.36 -6.35
N PRO A 111 -24.17 -4.85 -6.47
CA PRO A 111 -23.84 -3.83 -7.45
C PRO A 111 -23.93 -4.39 -8.88
N PHE A 112 -24.86 -3.83 -9.66
CA PHE A 112 -25.09 -4.19 -11.05
C PHE A 112 -25.07 -2.93 -11.91
N ILE A 113 -24.22 -2.91 -12.93
CA ILE A 113 -24.08 -1.80 -13.87
C ILE A 113 -24.92 -2.13 -15.11
N GLU A 114 -26.08 -1.50 -15.22
CA GLU A 114 -27.03 -1.77 -16.32
C GLU A 114 -26.44 -1.48 -17.71
N SER A 115 -25.58 -0.46 -17.83
CA SER A 115 -25.04 -0.02 -19.12
C SER A 115 -24.18 -1.06 -19.84
N ASN A 116 -23.59 -2.01 -19.11
CA ASN A 116 -22.73 -3.05 -19.66
C ASN A 116 -23.06 -4.46 -19.12
N TYR A 117 -24.19 -4.61 -18.43
CA TYR A 117 -24.62 -5.85 -17.79
C TYR A 117 -23.57 -6.47 -16.85
N PHE A 118 -22.70 -5.63 -16.27
CA PHE A 118 -21.65 -6.09 -15.36
C PHE A 118 -22.21 -6.24 -13.94
N TYR A 119 -22.08 -7.45 -13.39
CA TYR A 119 -22.39 -7.72 -11.99
C TYR A 119 -21.09 -7.78 -11.20
N TYR A 120 -20.93 -6.88 -10.24
CA TYR A 120 -19.77 -6.89 -9.36
C TYR A 120 -20.06 -7.80 -8.17
N VAL A 121 -19.34 -8.94 -8.09
CA VAL A 121 -19.55 -9.94 -7.03
C VAL A 121 -19.27 -9.36 -5.64
N GLY A 122 -18.37 -8.38 -5.57
CA GLY A 122 -18.07 -7.68 -4.32
C GLY A 122 -17.54 -8.64 -3.26
N LEU A 123 -16.57 -9.49 -3.65
CA LEU A 123 -15.87 -10.38 -2.72
C LEU A 123 -14.99 -9.60 -1.73
N HIS A 124 -14.86 -8.29 -1.88
CA HIS A 124 -14.13 -7.45 -0.95
C HIS A 124 -14.79 -6.08 -0.90
N ALA A 125 -14.50 -5.35 0.17
CA ALA A 125 -14.81 -3.94 0.26
C ALA A 125 -14.23 -3.15 -0.95
N PRO A 126 -14.83 -2.00 -1.32
CA PRO A 126 -14.52 -1.24 -2.53
C PRO A 126 -13.14 -0.55 -2.54
N ALA A 127 -12.22 -0.92 -1.64
CA ALA A 127 -10.93 -0.28 -1.46
C ALA A 127 -10.11 -0.21 -2.75
N PHE A 128 -9.89 -1.34 -3.44
CA PHE A 128 -9.10 -1.37 -4.68
C PHE A 128 -9.75 -0.64 -5.86
N PRO A 129 -11.06 -0.83 -6.15
CA PRO A 129 -11.76 0.02 -7.12
C PRO A 129 -11.59 1.52 -6.84
N LEU A 130 -11.68 1.93 -5.56
CA LEU A 130 -11.54 3.33 -5.18
C LEU A 130 -10.11 3.83 -5.32
N LEU A 131 -9.09 3.01 -5.04
CA LEU A 131 -7.70 3.36 -5.34
C LEU A 131 -7.49 3.54 -6.85
N GLY A 132 -8.03 2.62 -7.67
CA GLY A 132 -7.98 2.71 -9.13
C GLY A 132 -8.73 3.92 -9.69
N SER A 133 -9.80 4.37 -9.03
CA SER A 133 -10.58 5.54 -9.47
C SER A 133 -9.75 6.82 -9.51
N PHE A 134 -8.67 6.91 -8.72
CA PHE A 134 -7.73 8.03 -8.79
C PHE A 134 -7.08 8.17 -10.17
N GLU A 135 -6.57 7.07 -10.72
CA GLU A 135 -6.02 7.07 -12.08
C GLU A 135 -7.10 7.46 -13.09
N GLN A 136 -8.31 6.92 -12.94
CA GLN A 136 -9.39 7.18 -13.87
C GLN A 136 -9.87 8.64 -13.85
N LEU A 137 -9.87 9.31 -12.70
CA LEU A 137 -10.13 10.76 -12.61
C LEU A 137 -9.08 11.58 -13.36
N ILE A 138 -7.79 11.22 -13.25
CA ILE A 138 -6.70 11.87 -14.01
C ILE A 138 -6.89 11.62 -15.51
N ASN A 139 -7.17 10.38 -15.88
CA ASN A 139 -7.42 9.97 -17.27
C ASN A 139 -8.55 10.78 -17.90
N GLN A 140 -9.65 11.01 -17.18
CA GLN A 140 -10.76 11.85 -17.65
C GLN A 140 -10.35 13.30 -17.93
N ILE A 141 -9.49 13.88 -17.09
CA ILE A 141 -9.02 15.27 -17.26
C ILE A 141 -8.15 15.42 -18.50
N PHE A 142 -7.29 14.42 -18.77
CA PHE A 142 -6.34 14.47 -19.87
C PHE A 142 -6.79 13.72 -21.14
N GLY A 143 -7.97 13.10 -21.14
CA GLY A 143 -8.47 12.30 -22.26
C GLY A 143 -7.65 11.04 -22.53
N ILE A 144 -7.06 10.45 -21.49
CA ILE A 144 -6.20 9.25 -21.60
C ILE A 144 -7.04 8.00 -21.30
N GLN A 145 -6.75 6.89 -21.99
CA GLN A 145 -7.29 5.58 -21.64
C GLN A 145 -6.15 4.71 -21.11
N SER A 146 -6.13 4.50 -19.80
CA SER A 146 -5.07 3.75 -19.12
C SER A 146 -5.63 2.96 -17.94
N ASP A 147 -5.01 1.82 -17.67
CA ASP A 147 -5.25 0.97 -16.49
C ASP A 147 -3.90 0.66 -15.79
N LEU A 148 -2.98 1.62 -15.85
CA LEU A 148 -1.60 1.52 -15.38
C LEU A 148 -1.55 1.21 -13.89
N PHE A 149 -2.47 1.74 -13.08
CA PHE A 149 -2.53 1.45 -11.65
C PHE A 149 -2.65 -0.05 -11.40
N PHE A 150 -3.61 -0.71 -12.05
CA PHE A 150 -3.84 -2.15 -11.89
C PHE A 150 -2.72 -2.99 -12.52
N ARG A 151 -2.11 -2.51 -13.62
CA ARG A 151 -0.95 -3.17 -14.23
C ARG A 151 0.32 -3.09 -13.37
N LEU A 152 0.46 -2.05 -12.57
CA LEU A 152 1.60 -1.85 -11.67
C LEU A 152 1.34 -2.35 -10.24
N LEU A 153 0.11 -2.74 -9.93
CA LEU A 153 -0.34 -3.11 -8.58
C LEU A 153 0.42 -4.31 -7.99
N THR A 154 1.01 -5.12 -8.86
CA THR A 154 1.82 -6.26 -8.47
C THR A 154 3.31 -5.92 -8.39
N VAL A 155 3.88 -5.50 -9.53
CA VAL A 155 5.34 -5.35 -9.69
C VAL A 155 5.87 -4.22 -8.81
N PHE A 156 5.16 -3.08 -8.75
CA PHE A 156 5.64 -1.93 -7.99
C PHE A 156 5.71 -2.23 -6.48
N PRO A 157 4.68 -2.83 -5.83
CA PRO A 157 4.81 -3.29 -4.45
C PRO A 157 5.85 -4.38 -4.23
N GLY A 158 6.02 -5.33 -5.16
CA GLY A 158 7.08 -6.35 -5.08
C GLY A 158 8.48 -5.72 -5.07
N ILE A 159 8.73 -4.77 -5.96
CA ILE A 159 9.95 -3.95 -6.00
C ILE A 159 10.13 -3.20 -4.67
N PHE A 160 9.07 -2.58 -4.18
CA PHE A 160 9.10 -1.82 -2.94
C PHE A 160 9.44 -2.70 -1.72
N ILE A 161 8.90 -3.92 -1.63
CA ILE A 161 9.26 -4.90 -0.58
C ILE A 161 10.76 -5.18 -0.63
N LEU A 162 11.33 -5.45 -1.81
CA LEU A 162 12.77 -5.71 -1.95
C LEU A 162 13.58 -4.51 -1.49
N LEU A 163 13.20 -3.29 -1.85
CA LEU A 163 13.90 -2.06 -1.45
C LEU A 163 13.83 -1.83 0.06
N VAL A 164 12.66 -2.02 0.67
CA VAL A 164 12.47 -1.86 2.12
C VAL A 164 13.25 -2.91 2.89
N LEU A 165 13.21 -4.18 2.45
CA LEU A 165 13.98 -5.27 3.04
C LEU A 165 15.49 -4.99 2.91
N ALA A 166 15.94 -4.59 1.72
CA ALA A 166 17.32 -4.23 1.45
C ALA A 166 17.80 -3.12 2.39
N TYR A 167 17.04 -2.02 2.46
CA TYR A 167 17.36 -0.88 3.31
C TYR A 167 17.47 -1.28 4.78
N HIS A 168 16.47 -2.00 5.30
CA HIS A 168 16.43 -2.40 6.69
C HIS A 168 17.59 -3.35 7.05
N LEU A 169 17.78 -4.43 6.28
CA LEU A 169 18.84 -5.40 6.56
C LEU A 169 20.23 -4.81 6.33
N ASN A 170 20.42 -3.93 5.35
CA ASN A 170 21.70 -3.27 5.10
C ASN A 170 22.12 -2.35 6.25
N SER A 171 21.15 -1.76 6.96
CA SER A 171 21.42 -0.97 8.17
C SER A 171 22.00 -1.80 9.32
N ILE A 172 21.76 -3.12 9.32
CA ILE A 172 22.28 -4.08 10.30
C ILE A 172 23.59 -4.69 9.80
N ASN A 173 23.55 -5.30 8.61
CA ASN A 173 24.70 -5.91 7.96
C ASN A 173 24.46 -6.04 6.44
N PRO A 174 25.34 -5.50 5.57
CA PRO A 174 25.20 -5.62 4.12
C PRO A 174 25.09 -7.07 3.60
N ALA A 175 25.72 -8.03 4.28
CA ALA A 175 25.60 -9.44 3.91
C ALA A 175 24.18 -9.98 4.15
N TYR A 176 23.51 -9.57 5.24
CA TYR A 176 22.12 -9.95 5.50
C TYR A 176 21.17 -9.36 4.46
N SER A 177 21.40 -8.12 4.03
CA SER A 177 20.64 -7.54 2.91
C SER A 177 20.72 -8.42 1.68
N MET A 178 21.92 -8.84 1.29
CA MET A 178 22.09 -9.70 0.13
C MET A 178 21.39 -11.05 0.30
N THR A 179 21.63 -11.73 1.42
CA THR A 179 21.01 -13.03 1.69
C THR A 179 19.49 -12.93 1.73
N GLY A 180 18.92 -11.89 2.36
CA GLY A 180 17.48 -11.68 2.46
C GLY A 180 16.82 -11.39 1.11
N ILE A 181 17.43 -10.50 0.31
CA ILE A 181 16.96 -10.21 -1.05
C ILE A 181 17.02 -11.47 -1.91
N CYS A 182 18.15 -12.19 -1.92
CA CYS A 182 18.27 -13.42 -2.69
C CYS A 182 17.27 -14.48 -2.22
N ALA A 183 17.10 -14.68 -0.91
CA ALA A 183 16.16 -15.66 -0.38
C ALA A 183 14.73 -15.36 -0.83
N LEU A 184 14.28 -14.10 -0.73
CA LEU A 184 12.96 -13.70 -1.19
C LEU A 184 12.84 -13.78 -2.72
N PHE A 185 13.83 -13.28 -3.45
CA PHE A 185 13.85 -13.27 -4.91
C PHE A 185 13.87 -14.67 -5.51
N PHE A 186 14.54 -15.65 -4.91
CA PHE A 186 14.54 -17.04 -5.39
C PHE A 186 13.37 -17.86 -4.84
N THR A 187 12.48 -17.28 -4.03
CA THR A 187 11.26 -17.95 -3.60
C THR A 187 10.27 -18.01 -4.76
N GLY A 188 9.87 -19.23 -5.16
CA GLY A 188 8.97 -19.44 -6.29
C GLY A 188 7.65 -18.67 -6.17
N SER A 189 7.04 -18.66 -4.98
CA SER A 189 5.79 -17.93 -4.71
C SER A 189 5.93 -16.42 -4.86
N PHE A 190 7.08 -15.84 -4.51
CA PHE A 190 7.33 -14.40 -4.67
C PHE A 190 7.40 -14.03 -6.15
N ASN A 191 8.12 -14.82 -6.96
CA ASN A 191 8.16 -14.61 -8.41
C ASN A 191 6.77 -14.76 -9.02
N TYR A 192 6.08 -15.86 -8.72
CA TYR A 192 4.72 -16.10 -9.22
C TYR A 192 3.81 -14.90 -8.95
N LEU A 193 3.81 -14.43 -7.70
CA LEU A 193 3.04 -13.28 -7.30
C LEU A 193 3.53 -11.96 -7.91
N ILE A 194 4.74 -11.84 -8.48
CA ILE A 194 5.18 -10.64 -9.23
C ILE A 194 4.65 -10.66 -10.67
N TYR A 195 4.53 -11.84 -11.26
CA TYR A 195 4.09 -12.01 -12.64
C TYR A 195 2.56 -12.03 -12.79
N ASP A 196 1.84 -12.46 -11.76
CA ASP A 196 0.37 -12.50 -11.76
C ASP A 196 -0.22 -11.15 -11.36
N TYR A 197 -1.22 -10.69 -12.12
CA TYR A 197 -1.92 -9.44 -11.80
C TYR A 197 -2.85 -9.69 -10.61
N HIS A 198 -2.32 -9.49 -9.41
CA HIS A 198 -3.05 -9.73 -8.17
C HIS A 198 -2.69 -8.65 -7.13
N ILE A 199 -3.68 -8.33 -6.32
CA ILE A 199 -3.61 -7.35 -5.22
C ILE A 199 -2.75 -7.81 -4.03
N ASP A 200 -2.26 -9.04 -4.04
CA ASP A 200 -1.61 -9.65 -2.88
C ASP A 200 -0.23 -9.06 -2.61
N MET A 201 0.52 -8.72 -3.66
CA MET A 201 1.79 -8.01 -3.48
C MET A 201 1.60 -6.65 -2.81
N TYR A 202 0.55 -5.93 -3.18
CA TYR A 202 0.17 -4.69 -2.50
C TYR A 202 -0.13 -4.93 -1.01
N ARG A 203 -0.95 -5.93 -0.69
CA ARG A 203 -1.31 -6.30 0.70
C ARG A 203 -0.08 -6.69 1.52
N ILE A 204 0.77 -7.58 0.99
CA ILE A 204 2.02 -8.02 1.63
C ILE A 204 2.94 -6.84 1.88
N SER A 205 3.06 -5.91 0.93
CA SER A 205 3.92 -4.74 1.09
C SER A 205 3.50 -3.86 2.27
N LEU A 206 2.19 -3.66 2.47
CA LEU A 206 1.68 -2.90 3.61
C LEU A 206 1.91 -3.62 4.94
N VAL A 207 1.75 -4.94 4.97
CA VAL A 207 2.10 -5.77 6.15
C VAL A 207 3.58 -5.64 6.50
N CYS A 208 4.47 -5.76 5.51
CA CYS A 208 5.90 -5.61 5.74
C CYS A 208 6.26 -4.22 6.31
N VAL A 209 5.69 -3.15 5.76
CA VAL A 209 5.94 -1.80 6.27
C VAL A 209 5.35 -1.60 7.66
N ALA A 210 4.13 -2.07 7.92
CA ALA A 210 3.50 -1.99 9.25
C ALA A 210 4.35 -2.70 10.31
N PHE A 211 4.81 -3.92 10.00
CA PHE A 211 5.67 -4.69 10.87
C PHE A 211 7.00 -3.98 11.15
N ILE A 212 7.64 -3.43 10.12
CA ILE A 212 8.88 -2.64 10.28
C ILE A 212 8.62 -1.40 11.15
N CYS A 213 7.52 -0.68 10.93
CA CYS A 213 7.14 0.45 11.78
C CYS A 213 6.97 0.00 13.23
N MET A 214 6.29 -1.12 13.49
CA MET A 214 6.12 -1.69 14.82
C MET A 214 7.48 -1.98 15.49
N LEU A 215 8.43 -2.59 14.76
CA LEU A 215 9.79 -2.82 15.26
C LEU A 215 10.50 -1.50 15.61
N TYR A 216 10.38 -0.48 14.76
CA TYR A 216 10.93 0.86 15.06
C TYR A 216 10.33 1.46 16.32
N VAL A 217 9.03 1.26 16.59
CA VAL A 217 8.41 1.72 17.84
C VAL A 217 9.02 1.03 19.05
N PHE A 218 9.24 -0.30 18.99
CA PHE A 218 9.89 -1.02 20.08
C PHE A 218 11.32 -0.53 20.35
N HIS A 219 12.08 -0.22 19.31
CA HIS A 219 13.46 0.25 19.42
C HIS A 219 13.58 1.71 19.85
N LEU A 220 12.93 2.63 19.15
CA LEU A 220 13.08 4.07 19.36
C LEU A 220 12.23 4.60 20.51
N LYS A 221 11.17 3.88 20.90
CA LYS A 221 10.25 4.29 21.96
C LYS A 221 9.74 5.72 21.79
N ASN A 222 9.47 6.12 20.54
CA ASN A 222 8.97 7.46 20.22
C ASN A 222 7.47 7.46 19.90
N TYR A 223 6.81 8.56 20.24
CA TYR A 223 5.38 8.74 19.97
C TYR A 223 5.07 8.80 18.47
N ASN A 224 5.92 9.48 17.70
CA ASN A 224 5.72 9.67 16.26
C ASN A 224 5.74 8.34 15.50
N GLY A 225 6.62 7.41 15.87
CA GLY A 225 6.65 6.07 15.26
C GLY A 225 5.38 5.28 15.57
N PHE A 226 4.83 5.45 16.78
CA PHE A 226 3.58 4.79 17.18
C PHE A 226 2.38 5.30 16.37
N LEU A 227 2.30 6.61 16.15
CA LEU A 227 1.27 7.22 15.30
C LEU A 227 1.42 6.80 13.84
N LEU A 228 2.65 6.80 13.31
CA LEU A 228 2.93 6.32 11.95
C LEU A 228 2.53 4.84 11.79
N PHE A 229 2.88 3.99 12.75
CA PHE A 229 2.45 2.60 12.78
C PHE A 229 0.92 2.48 12.72
N GLY A 230 0.19 3.23 13.55
CA GLY A 230 -1.28 3.22 13.54
C GLY A 230 -1.85 3.58 12.17
N PHE A 231 -1.30 4.60 11.50
CA PHE A 231 -1.72 5.00 10.16
C PHE A 231 -1.40 3.92 9.10
N ILE A 232 -0.19 3.37 9.09
CA ILE A 232 0.20 2.31 8.13
C ILE A 232 -0.60 1.03 8.35
N ALA A 233 -0.81 0.61 9.60
CA ALA A 233 -1.68 -0.51 9.93
C ALA A 233 -3.13 -0.25 9.46
N GLY A 234 -3.58 1.01 9.50
CA GLY A 234 -4.85 1.44 8.94
C GLY A 234 -4.91 1.27 7.42
N LEU A 235 -3.84 1.61 6.69
CA LEU A 235 -3.74 1.36 5.24
C LEU A 235 -3.71 -0.14 4.91
N GLN A 236 -3.00 -0.93 5.70
CA GLN A 236 -3.03 -2.40 5.62
C GLN A 236 -4.46 -2.92 5.82
N ALA A 237 -5.15 -2.43 6.83
CA ALA A 237 -6.56 -2.71 7.06
C ALA A 237 -7.47 -2.12 5.99
N HIS A 238 -7.03 -1.14 5.20
CA HIS A 238 -7.79 -0.68 4.03
C HIS A 238 -7.73 -1.71 2.90
N ALA A 239 -6.57 -2.33 2.70
CA ALA A 239 -6.31 -3.19 1.56
C ALA A 239 -7.03 -4.55 1.64
N HIS A 240 -7.21 -5.12 2.83
CA HIS A 240 -7.90 -6.41 2.96
C HIS A 240 -8.44 -6.68 4.37
N THR A 241 -9.45 -7.54 4.49
CA THR A 241 -9.99 -8.02 5.78
C THR A 241 -8.91 -8.78 6.56
N LEU A 242 -8.08 -9.57 5.89
CA LEU A 242 -6.91 -10.19 6.53
C LEU A 242 -5.96 -9.13 7.10
N GLY A 243 -5.77 -8.02 6.38
CA GLY A 243 -4.97 -6.89 6.84
C GLY A 243 -5.55 -6.23 8.10
N LEU A 244 -6.88 -6.13 8.20
CA LEU A 244 -7.59 -5.67 9.40
C LEU A 244 -7.29 -6.58 10.60
N PHE A 245 -7.41 -7.90 10.45
CA PHE A 245 -7.12 -8.84 11.54
C PHE A 245 -5.64 -8.83 11.95
N ILE A 246 -4.72 -8.84 10.98
CA ILE A 246 -3.28 -8.75 11.26
C ILE A 246 -2.97 -7.43 11.98
N GLY A 247 -3.54 -6.31 11.52
CA GLY A 247 -3.31 -5.00 12.13
C GLY A 247 -3.80 -4.93 13.58
N LEU A 248 -4.95 -5.54 13.89
CA LEU A 248 -5.44 -5.65 15.27
C LEU A 248 -4.53 -6.50 16.16
N ILE A 249 -4.00 -7.61 15.62
CA ILE A 249 -3.02 -8.45 16.33
C ILE A 249 -1.74 -7.64 16.59
N GLU A 250 -1.18 -6.99 15.58
CA GLU A 250 0.01 -6.13 15.72
C GLU A 250 -0.21 -5.02 16.76
N PHE A 251 -1.39 -4.39 16.75
CA PHE A 251 -1.77 -3.37 17.72
C PHE A 251 -1.78 -3.90 19.16
N PHE A 252 -2.40 -5.06 19.35
CA PHE A 252 -2.45 -5.74 20.66
C PHE A 252 -1.05 -6.09 21.15
N TRP A 253 -0.23 -6.67 20.28
CA TRP A 253 1.16 -7.04 20.59
C TRP A 253 2.00 -5.80 20.95
N LEU A 254 1.84 -4.71 20.20
CA LEU A 254 2.56 -3.47 20.46
C LEU A 254 2.24 -2.91 21.85
N ILE A 255 0.95 -2.80 22.22
CA ILE A 255 0.55 -2.30 23.55
C ILE A 255 1.07 -3.20 24.67
N LEU A 256 0.98 -4.52 24.49
CA LEU A 256 1.37 -5.50 25.49
C LEU A 256 2.89 -5.45 25.74
N LEU A 257 3.69 -5.45 24.67
CA LEU A 257 5.14 -5.62 24.74
C LEU A 257 5.92 -4.31 24.95
N ILE A 258 5.38 -3.16 24.56
CA ILE A 258 6.11 -1.88 24.70
C ILE A 258 6.38 -1.59 26.18
N ARG A 259 7.59 -1.16 26.55
CA ARG A 259 7.95 -0.89 27.95
C ARG A 259 7.75 0.58 28.33
N TRP A 260 6.51 1.05 28.23
CA TRP A 260 6.10 2.41 28.63
C TRP A 260 5.22 2.40 29.88
N PRO A 261 5.12 3.52 30.61
CA PRO A 261 4.11 3.68 31.65
C PRO A 261 2.70 3.43 31.10
N LEU A 262 1.84 2.77 31.88
CA LEU A 262 0.48 2.37 31.44
C LEU A 262 -0.32 3.54 30.86
N ARG A 263 -0.26 4.72 31.50
CA ARG A 263 -0.92 5.94 31.00
C ARG A 263 -0.48 6.28 29.57
N ASN A 264 0.83 6.29 29.31
CA ASN A 264 1.37 6.65 27.99
C ASN A 264 1.03 5.59 26.94
N LYS A 265 1.04 4.30 27.32
CA LYS A 265 0.58 3.21 26.45
C LYS A 265 -0.86 3.42 26.02
N LEU A 266 -1.75 3.68 26.98
CA LEU A 266 -3.18 3.83 26.72
C LEU A 266 -3.48 5.07 25.88
N VAL A 267 -2.90 6.22 26.23
CA VAL A 267 -3.12 7.47 25.48
C VAL A 267 -2.63 7.33 24.04
N THR A 268 -1.39 6.87 23.85
CA THR A 268 -0.83 6.72 22.49
C THR A 268 -1.52 5.61 21.71
N GLY A 269 -1.91 4.52 22.40
CA GLY A 269 -2.71 3.44 21.86
C GLY A 269 -4.07 3.93 21.35
N ILE A 270 -4.78 4.78 22.10
CA ILE A 270 -6.04 5.36 21.62
C ILE A 270 -5.82 6.20 20.37
N PHE A 271 -4.82 7.08 20.35
CA PHE A 271 -4.54 7.93 19.18
C PHE A 271 -4.18 7.11 17.94
N ALA A 272 -3.32 6.11 18.08
CA ALA A 272 -2.96 5.27 16.95
C ALA A 272 -4.09 4.33 16.52
N PHE A 273 -4.99 3.94 17.41
CA PHE A 273 -6.20 3.20 17.05
C PHE A 273 -7.16 4.08 16.26
N ILE A 274 -7.30 5.36 16.64
CA ILE A 274 -8.06 6.35 15.84
C ILE A 274 -7.43 6.49 14.45
N LEU A 275 -6.10 6.55 14.34
CA LEU A 275 -5.41 6.60 13.04
C LEU A 275 -5.57 5.29 12.25
N PHE A 276 -5.61 4.14 12.90
CA PHE A 276 -5.90 2.85 12.29
C PHE A 276 -7.31 2.82 11.67
N LEU A 277 -8.31 3.28 12.42
CA LEU A 277 -9.68 3.43 11.93
C LEU A 277 -9.76 4.41 10.76
N ALA A 278 -9.18 5.60 10.91
CA ALA A 278 -9.21 6.65 9.89
C ALA A 278 -8.43 6.28 8.62
N GLY A 279 -7.30 5.58 8.78
CA GLY A 279 -6.42 5.12 7.70
C GLY A 279 -7.06 4.04 6.83
N GLY A 280 -8.09 3.37 7.32
CA GLY A 280 -8.82 2.42 6.50
C GLY A 280 -9.82 1.57 7.25
N ALA A 281 -9.53 1.10 8.45
CA ALA A 281 -10.31 0.02 9.06
C ALA A 281 -11.82 0.31 9.19
N VAL A 282 -12.23 1.58 9.30
CA VAL A 282 -13.66 1.95 9.39
C VAL A 282 -14.46 1.51 8.16
N HIS A 283 -13.84 1.42 6.99
CA HIS A 283 -14.56 1.10 5.75
C HIS A 283 -15.15 -0.32 5.79
N TYR A 284 -14.52 -1.26 6.52
CA TYR A 284 -15.07 -2.60 6.74
C TYR A 284 -16.24 -2.61 7.73
N ILE A 285 -16.23 -1.71 8.71
CA ILE A 285 -17.35 -1.53 9.64
C ILE A 285 -18.57 -1.03 8.85
N ILE A 286 -18.37 -0.01 8.00
CA ILE A 286 -19.44 0.55 7.18
C ILE A 286 -19.93 -0.47 6.14
N ASP A 287 -19.02 -1.16 5.43
CA ASP A 287 -19.39 -2.18 4.45
C ASP A 287 -20.17 -3.35 5.09
N SER A 288 -19.85 -3.70 6.33
CA SER A 288 -20.58 -4.74 7.06
C SER A 288 -22.02 -4.35 7.43
N ILE A 289 -22.27 -3.06 7.69
CA ILE A 289 -23.58 -2.56 8.13
C ILE A 289 -24.45 -2.18 6.92
N ALA A 290 -23.87 -1.47 5.95
CA ALA A 290 -24.61 -0.84 4.87
C ALA A 290 -24.22 -1.34 3.47
N GLY A 291 -23.06 -1.99 3.33
CA GLY A 291 -22.50 -2.38 2.05
C GLY A 291 -22.77 -3.84 1.66
N THR A 292 -21.73 -4.48 1.15
CA THR A 292 -21.82 -5.85 0.64
C THR A 292 -22.02 -6.87 1.75
N GLY A 293 -21.73 -6.50 3.00
CA GLY A 293 -21.75 -7.42 4.14
C GLY A 293 -20.69 -8.51 4.02
N TRP A 294 -19.60 -8.29 3.25
CA TRP A 294 -18.63 -9.31 2.89
C TRP A 294 -18.12 -10.11 4.08
N LEU A 295 -17.81 -9.43 5.19
CA LEU A 295 -17.23 -10.06 6.38
C LEU A 295 -18.16 -11.10 7.03
N PHE A 296 -19.46 -11.03 6.77
CA PHE A 296 -20.49 -11.91 7.32
C PHE A 296 -21.23 -12.73 6.26
N LYS A 297 -20.81 -12.68 4.98
CA LYS A 297 -21.36 -13.57 3.95
C LYS A 297 -20.93 -15.01 4.28
N LEU A 298 -21.89 -15.84 4.69
CA LEU A 298 -21.69 -17.28 4.80
C LEU A 298 -21.43 -17.82 3.39
N ILE A 299 -20.28 -18.48 3.22
CA ILE A 299 -19.89 -19.20 2.01
C ILE A 299 -20.81 -20.41 1.83
#